data_AF-A0A0L9URC8-F1
#
_entry.id   AF-A0A0L9URC8-F1
#
_cell.length_a   1.000
_cell.length_b   1.000
_cell.length_c   1.000
_cell.angle_alpha   90.00
_cell.angle_beta   90.00
_cell.angle_gamma   90.00
#
_symmetry.space_group_name_H-M   'P 1'
#
loop_
_entity.id
_entity.type
_entity.pdbx_description
1 polymer ?
#
loop_
_entity_poly.entity_id
_entity_poly.type
_entity_poly.pdbx_seq_one_letter_code
_entity_poly.pdbx_strand_id
1 'polypeptide(L)'
;MATTFAFAAPSLSSSSRAFARRAPIPYHRSPNHLRLPPLKCSSSEPETSVSPADWTHKFIAGAAGLGFLETSYLTYLKLTGDDAFCPVGGGTCSDVLNSDYAIVFGIPLPLIGMAAYGLVAALGLQLASDKLRFGINKSTAQAVLLGATTSMAAASAYFLYTLSTRFSDSSCFYCLLSAFLSFTLFFVTLKDLGLQEVSKTLGLQLLVATIVILTLNTSYNSSKSGSSSLAEIELPYYATEITTPSSPFALSLARHLHSIGAKMYGAFWCSHCQEQKVMFGREAAKELDYVECFPEGYRTGTKMIKACIDAKLDGFPTWIINGQVLSGEQELSELAEVSGYKESVQPS
;
A
#
# COMPACT_ATOMS: atom_id res chain seq x y z
N MET A 1 -38.66 38.45 -10.42
CA MET A 1 -38.93 38.70 -8.99
C MET A 1 -37.61 39.08 -8.35
N ALA A 2 -37.29 40.37 -8.37
CA ALA A 2 -36.02 40.94 -7.91
C ALA A 2 -36.37 42.08 -6.96
N THR A 3 -36.07 41.90 -5.68
CA THR A 3 -36.38 42.86 -4.62
C THR A 3 -35.17 43.76 -4.37
N THR A 4 -35.29 44.99 -4.85
CA THR A 4 -34.47 46.15 -4.52
C THR A 4 -34.95 46.70 -3.17
N PHE A 5 -34.06 46.87 -2.19
CA PHE A 5 -34.32 47.73 -1.04
C PHE A 5 -33.13 48.66 -0.81
N ALA A 6 -33.43 49.94 -0.92
CA ALA A 6 -32.56 51.07 -0.66
C ALA A 6 -32.38 51.26 0.86
N PHE A 7 -31.16 51.61 1.28
CA PHE A 7 -30.90 52.17 2.59
C PHE A 7 -30.27 53.56 2.43
N ALA A 8 -30.92 54.54 3.02
CA ALA A 8 -30.52 55.93 3.06
C ALA A 8 -29.36 56.14 4.07
N ALA A 9 -28.43 57.01 3.69
CA ALA A 9 -27.33 57.49 4.51
C ALA A 9 -27.76 58.64 5.44
N PRO A 10 -27.12 58.81 6.60
CA PRO A 10 -26.99 60.11 7.25
C PRO A 10 -25.57 60.68 7.17
N SER A 11 -25.53 61.99 7.13
CA SER A 11 -24.42 62.93 6.92
C SER A 11 -23.32 62.89 7.99
N LEU A 12 -22.06 62.97 7.53
CA LEU A 12 -20.92 63.34 8.37
C LEU A 12 -20.87 64.87 8.54
N SER A 13 -20.94 65.32 9.79
CA SER A 13 -20.67 66.69 10.21
C SER A 13 -19.24 66.79 10.72
N SER A 14 -18.48 67.72 10.12
CA SER A 14 -17.11 68.09 10.46
C SER A 14 -17.07 68.89 11.78
N SER A 15 -16.25 68.45 12.73
CA SER A 15 -15.86 69.28 13.88
C SER A 15 -14.38 69.10 14.19
N SER A 16 -13.59 70.04 13.67
CA SER A 16 -12.17 70.22 13.99
C SER A 16 -12.03 70.73 15.42
N ARG A 17 -11.44 69.94 16.31
CA ARG A 17 -10.95 70.43 17.62
C ARG A 17 -9.42 70.42 17.64
N ALA A 18 -8.88 71.64 17.72
CA ALA A 18 -7.49 71.93 17.98
C ALA A 18 -7.08 71.37 19.36
N PHE A 19 -5.98 70.60 19.39
CA PHE A 19 -5.33 70.19 20.64
C PHE A 19 -4.12 71.09 20.89
N ALA A 20 -4.19 71.82 22.00
CA ALA A 20 -3.17 72.73 22.47
C ALA A 20 -1.92 71.98 22.95
N ARG A 21 -0.74 72.57 22.66
CA ARG A 21 0.58 72.12 23.10
C ARG A 21 0.71 72.22 24.63
N ARG A 22 1.11 71.11 25.27
CA ARG A 22 1.46 71.05 26.70
C ARG A 22 2.93 71.47 26.89
N ALA A 23 3.16 72.37 27.84
CA ALA A 23 4.48 72.89 28.24
C ALA A 23 5.34 71.82 28.97
N PRO A 24 6.69 71.95 28.96
CA PRO A 24 7.61 71.00 29.58
C PRO A 24 7.74 71.17 31.10
N ILE A 25 7.85 70.03 31.80
CA ILE A 25 8.05 69.92 33.25
C ILE A 25 9.55 70.11 33.59
N PRO A 26 9.93 70.91 34.60
CA PRO A 26 11.33 71.04 35.01
C PRO A 26 11.80 69.86 35.87
N TYR A 27 12.97 69.34 35.53
CA TYR A 27 13.72 68.32 36.29
C TYR A 27 14.29 68.91 37.58
N HIS A 28 13.98 68.30 38.73
CA HIS A 28 14.72 68.49 39.98
C HIS A 28 15.77 67.39 40.13
N ARG A 29 17.03 67.83 40.24
CA ARG A 29 18.24 67.04 40.42
C ARG A 29 18.46 66.79 41.92
N SER A 30 18.73 65.55 42.32
CA SER A 30 19.41 65.25 43.58
C SER A 30 20.44 64.14 43.35
N PRO A 31 21.68 64.28 43.86
CA PRO A 31 22.78 63.36 43.61
C PRO A 31 22.81 62.26 44.68
N ASN A 32 23.12 61.02 44.31
CA ASN A 32 24.09 60.21 45.05
C ASN A 32 24.47 58.94 44.27
N HIS A 33 25.77 58.84 44.08
CA HIS A 33 26.62 57.76 43.64
C HIS A 33 26.13 56.33 43.98
N LEU A 34 26.10 55.46 42.96
CA LEU A 34 27.00 54.30 42.87
C LEU A 34 26.98 53.75 41.42
N ARG A 35 28.11 53.83 40.71
CA ARG A 35 28.32 53.20 39.40
C ARG A 35 28.60 51.72 39.62
N LEU A 36 27.74 50.83 39.12
CA LEU A 36 28.11 49.44 38.81
C LEU A 36 28.37 49.32 37.30
N PRO A 37 29.51 48.73 36.86
CA PRO A 37 29.78 48.50 35.45
C PRO A 37 28.88 47.38 34.89
N PRO A 38 28.52 47.40 33.60
CA PRO A 38 27.77 46.30 33.00
C PRO A 38 28.67 45.08 32.88
N LEU A 39 28.34 44.00 33.58
CA LEU A 39 28.95 42.69 33.40
C LEU A 39 28.52 42.15 32.03
N LYS A 40 29.41 42.33 31.06
CA LYS A 40 29.38 41.71 29.75
C LYS A 40 29.91 40.28 29.90
N CYS A 41 29.04 39.33 30.19
CA CYS A 41 29.36 37.92 30.02
C CYS A 41 29.12 37.53 28.56
N SER A 42 30.18 37.74 27.76
CA SER A 42 30.39 37.00 26.53
C SER A 42 30.89 35.62 26.93
N SER A 43 30.06 34.61 26.76
CA SER A 43 30.49 33.21 26.64
C SER A 43 29.90 32.69 25.35
N SER A 44 30.76 32.68 24.33
CA SER A 44 30.59 31.89 23.13
C SER A 44 30.73 30.41 23.48
N GLU A 45 29.62 29.70 23.54
CA GLU A 45 29.59 28.25 23.37
C GLU A 45 28.91 27.96 22.03
N PRO A 46 29.49 27.13 21.15
CA PRO A 46 28.78 26.61 20.00
C PRO A 46 27.88 25.48 20.51
N GLU A 47 26.81 25.83 21.22
CA GLU A 47 25.72 24.89 21.41
C GLU A 47 25.09 24.67 20.04
N THR A 48 25.44 23.57 19.40
CA THR A 48 24.59 22.95 18.38
C THR A 48 23.39 22.38 19.13
N SER A 49 22.56 23.27 19.70
CA SER A 49 21.28 22.94 20.30
C SER A 49 20.35 22.58 19.15
N VAL A 50 20.40 21.32 18.72
CA VAL A 50 19.45 20.77 17.76
C VAL A 50 18.07 20.91 18.39
N SER A 51 17.20 21.73 17.80
CA SER A 51 15.84 21.93 18.32
C SER A 51 15.10 20.58 18.28
N PRO A 52 14.27 20.24 19.30
CA PRO A 52 13.46 19.02 19.30
C PRO A 52 12.64 18.83 18.01
N ALA A 53 12.22 19.94 17.39
CA ALA A 53 11.52 19.92 16.11
C ALA A 53 12.41 19.39 14.97
N ASP A 54 13.69 19.75 14.91
CA ASP A 54 14.59 19.32 13.82
C ASP A 54 14.86 17.81 13.87
N TRP A 55 14.89 17.22 15.06
CA TRP A 55 15.03 15.78 15.24
C TRP A 55 13.79 15.02 14.75
N THR A 56 12.60 15.53 15.05
CA THR A 56 11.32 14.96 14.59
C THR A 56 11.25 14.88 13.07
N HIS A 57 11.59 15.97 12.37
CA HIS A 57 11.55 16.02 10.91
C HIS A 57 12.58 15.09 10.26
N LYS A 58 13.77 14.93 10.85
CA LYS A 58 14.77 13.94 10.41
C LYS A 58 14.28 12.51 10.58
N PHE A 59 13.62 12.21 11.71
CA PHE A 59 13.00 10.90 11.93
C PHE A 59 11.89 10.62 10.91
N ILE A 60 11.00 11.60 10.66
CA ILE A 60 9.96 11.50 9.63
C ILE A 60 10.60 11.20 8.26
N ALA A 61 11.65 11.93 7.88
CA ALA A 61 12.35 11.71 6.62
C ALA A 61 12.97 10.31 6.53
N GLY A 62 13.59 9.82 7.61
CA GLY A 62 14.19 8.49 7.67
C GLY A 62 13.15 7.36 7.60
N ALA A 63 12.09 7.45 8.39
CA ALA A 63 11.01 6.45 8.41
C ALA A 63 10.26 6.42 7.07
N ALA A 64 9.99 7.58 6.47
CA ALA A 64 9.39 7.65 5.14
C ALA A 64 10.34 7.16 4.04
N GLY A 65 11.65 7.40 4.17
CA GLY A 65 12.66 6.83 3.29
C GLY A 65 12.70 5.30 3.32
N LEU A 66 12.53 4.70 4.50
CA LEU A 66 12.40 3.24 4.62
C LEU A 66 11.14 2.72 3.92
N GLY A 67 10.00 3.39 4.11
CA GLY A 67 8.76 3.05 3.39
C GLY A 67 8.87 3.24 1.87
N PHE A 68 9.64 4.24 1.41
CA PHE A 68 9.95 4.42 -0.01
C PHE A 68 10.74 3.23 -0.55
N LEU A 69 11.80 2.80 0.14
CA LEU A 69 12.60 1.64 -0.29
C LEU A 69 11.77 0.36 -0.33
N GLU A 70 10.95 0.13 0.70
CA GLU A 70 10.02 -1.00 0.76
C GLU A 70 9.07 -0.99 -0.45
N THR A 71 8.38 0.12 -0.68
CA THR A 71 7.39 0.23 -1.76
C THR A 71 8.02 0.25 -3.16
N SER A 72 9.24 0.76 -3.31
CA SER A 72 10.04 0.61 -4.53
C SER A 72 10.39 -0.85 -4.82
N TYR A 73 10.78 -1.63 -3.81
CA TYR A 73 11.04 -3.06 -3.97
C TYR A 73 9.78 -3.80 -4.43
N LEU A 74 8.64 -3.58 -3.78
CA LEU A 74 7.37 -4.20 -4.19
C LEU A 74 6.92 -3.74 -5.59
N THR A 75 7.18 -2.49 -5.95
CA THR A 75 6.89 -1.97 -7.30
C THR A 75 7.73 -2.69 -8.33
N TYR A 76 9.02 -2.90 -8.07
CA TYR A 76 9.92 -3.64 -8.95
C TYR A 76 9.40 -5.05 -9.18
N LEU A 77 9.12 -5.80 -8.10
CA LEU A 77 8.57 -7.16 -8.19
C LEU A 77 7.27 -7.22 -8.99
N LYS A 78 6.35 -6.27 -8.76
CA LYS A 78 5.07 -6.23 -9.47
C LYS A 78 5.25 -5.97 -10.98
N LEU A 79 6.31 -5.27 -11.37
CA LEU A 79 6.61 -4.97 -12.77
C LEU A 79 7.41 -6.07 -13.47
N THR A 80 8.25 -6.81 -12.74
CA THR A 80 9.02 -7.94 -13.28
C THR A 80 8.26 -9.26 -13.23
N GLY A 81 7.23 -9.36 -12.38
CA GLY A 81 6.50 -10.60 -12.14
C GLY A 81 7.22 -11.57 -11.21
N ASP A 82 8.24 -11.11 -10.48
CA ASP A 82 9.00 -11.91 -9.53
C ASP A 82 8.28 -12.00 -8.17
N ASP A 83 8.52 -13.10 -7.45
CA ASP A 83 7.94 -13.32 -6.12
C ASP A 83 8.64 -12.51 -5.02
N ALA A 84 7.86 -12.12 -4.00
CA ALA A 84 8.36 -11.39 -2.85
C ALA A 84 9.07 -12.30 -1.85
N PHE A 85 10.28 -11.90 -1.45
CA PHE A 85 11.02 -12.61 -0.41
C PHE A 85 10.36 -12.41 0.96
N CYS A 86 9.85 -13.49 1.57
CA CYS A 86 9.21 -13.43 2.88
C CYS A 86 10.15 -13.96 3.98
N PRO A 87 10.72 -13.10 4.86
CA PRO A 87 11.67 -13.54 5.88
C PRO A 87 11.02 -14.34 7.03
N VAL A 88 9.69 -14.35 7.15
CA VAL A 88 8.95 -14.99 8.24
C VAL A 88 7.78 -15.79 7.65
N GLY A 89 8.00 -17.08 7.37
CA GLY A 89 7.00 -17.98 6.79
C GLY A 89 6.91 -17.88 5.25
N GLY A 90 7.10 -19.01 4.57
CA GLY A 90 7.15 -19.07 3.10
C GLY A 90 5.87 -18.58 2.42
N GLY A 91 6.02 -17.79 1.35
CA GLY A 91 5.03 -17.59 0.28
C GLY A 91 3.83 -16.66 0.51
N THR A 92 3.46 -16.27 1.74
CA THR A 92 2.11 -15.71 2.01
C THR A 92 1.86 -14.26 1.56
N CYS A 93 2.85 -13.56 0.99
CA CYS A 93 2.63 -12.21 0.46
C CYS A 93 2.12 -12.21 -0.99
N SER A 94 2.40 -13.27 -1.76
CA SER A 94 2.11 -13.30 -3.20
C SER A 94 0.60 -13.25 -3.48
N ASP A 95 -0.23 -13.92 -2.68
CA ASP A 95 -1.71 -13.84 -2.80
C ASP A 95 -2.21 -12.40 -2.74
N VAL A 96 -1.69 -11.63 -1.78
CA VAL A 96 -2.10 -10.25 -1.54
C VAL A 96 -1.56 -9.34 -2.64
N LEU A 97 -0.28 -9.49 -2.99
CA LEU A 97 0.41 -8.68 -4.00
C LEU A 97 -0.09 -8.93 -5.43
N ASN A 98 -0.67 -10.11 -5.70
CA ASN A 98 -1.24 -10.47 -6.99
C ASN A 98 -2.78 -10.39 -7.06
N SER A 99 -3.45 -10.10 -5.95
CA SER A 99 -4.90 -9.87 -5.92
C SER A 99 -5.34 -8.57 -6.61
N ASP A 100 -6.65 -8.47 -6.87
CA ASP A 100 -7.31 -7.23 -7.32
C ASP A 100 -7.09 -6.04 -6.35
N TYR A 101 -6.80 -6.32 -5.07
CA TYR A 101 -6.53 -5.28 -4.08
C TYR A 101 -5.16 -4.62 -4.25
N ALA A 102 -4.24 -5.25 -4.99
CA ALA A 102 -2.91 -4.70 -5.29
C ALA A 102 -2.93 -3.61 -6.38
N ILE A 103 -4.09 -3.31 -6.96
CA ILE A 103 -4.26 -2.32 -8.02
C ILE A 103 -5.36 -1.33 -7.63
N VAL A 104 -5.09 -0.03 -7.77
CA VAL A 104 -6.05 1.06 -7.52
C VAL A 104 -6.15 1.91 -8.78
N PHE A 105 -7.34 2.00 -9.38
CA PHE A 105 -7.56 2.65 -10.68
C PHE A 105 -6.60 2.20 -11.80
N GLY A 106 -6.24 0.91 -11.85
CA GLY A 106 -5.30 0.36 -12.84
C GLY A 106 -3.82 0.63 -12.54
N ILE A 107 -3.51 1.33 -11.45
CA ILE A 107 -2.14 1.63 -11.02
C ILE A 107 -1.76 0.67 -9.89
N PRO A 108 -0.57 0.02 -9.95
CA PRO A 108 -0.08 -0.78 -8.84
C PRO A 108 -0.05 0.02 -7.54
N LEU A 109 -0.71 -0.50 -6.50
CA LEU A 109 -0.70 0.07 -5.16
C LEU A 109 0.72 0.37 -4.62
N PRO A 110 1.74 -0.51 -4.78
CA PRO A 110 3.09 -0.17 -4.31
C PRO A 110 3.68 1.06 -5.02
N LEU A 111 3.29 1.35 -6.26
CA LEU A 111 3.73 2.55 -6.96
C LEU A 111 3.13 3.83 -6.35
N ILE A 112 1.85 3.77 -5.97
CA ILE A 112 1.19 4.86 -5.23
C ILE A 112 1.86 5.06 -3.87
N GLY A 113 2.17 3.96 -3.17
CA GLY A 113 2.92 3.98 -1.91
C GLY A 113 4.29 4.64 -2.07
N MET A 114 5.03 4.27 -3.11
CA MET A 114 6.33 4.87 -3.43
C MET A 114 6.24 6.38 -3.63
N ALA A 115 5.24 6.87 -4.37
CA ALA A 115 5.03 8.30 -4.53
C ALA A 115 4.68 9.00 -3.20
N ALA A 116 3.81 8.38 -2.39
CA ALA A 116 3.39 8.94 -1.10
C ALA A 116 4.53 9.01 -0.08
N TYR A 117 5.27 7.91 0.11
CA TYR A 117 6.45 7.87 0.98
C TYR A 117 7.55 8.81 0.50
N GLY A 118 7.78 8.89 -0.82
CA GLY A 118 8.74 9.82 -1.41
C GLY A 118 8.37 11.28 -1.12
N LEU A 119 7.09 11.65 -1.24
CA LEU A 119 6.60 12.98 -0.90
C LEU A 119 6.82 13.30 0.58
N VAL A 120 6.47 12.38 1.49
CA VAL A 120 6.67 12.58 2.94
C VAL A 120 8.15 12.69 3.27
N ALA A 121 9.01 11.88 2.66
CA ALA A 121 10.46 11.95 2.85
C ALA A 121 11.04 13.29 2.39
N ALA A 122 10.62 13.78 1.21
CA ALA A 122 11.04 15.07 0.67
C ALA A 122 10.59 16.24 1.55
N LEU A 123 9.34 16.23 2.03
CA LEU A 123 8.82 17.23 2.95
C LEU A 123 9.58 17.16 4.29
N GLY A 124 9.77 15.98 4.88
CA GLY A 124 10.54 15.80 6.11
C GLY A 124 11.95 16.38 6.00
N LEU A 125 12.64 16.14 4.87
CA LEU A 125 13.97 16.69 4.62
C LEU A 125 13.96 18.22 4.43
N GLN A 126 12.96 18.76 3.74
CA GLN A 126 12.77 20.21 3.56
C GLN A 126 12.51 20.92 4.89
N LEU A 127 11.71 20.32 5.79
CA LEU A 127 11.45 20.90 7.10
C LEU A 127 12.64 20.75 8.06
N ALA A 128 13.46 19.70 7.88
CA ALA A 128 14.67 19.46 8.68
C ALA A 128 15.89 20.30 8.25
N SER A 129 15.88 20.89 7.06
CA SER A 129 17.03 21.61 6.50
C SER A 129 16.63 22.92 5.84
N ASP A 130 17.14 24.03 6.37
CA ASP A 130 16.95 25.36 5.79
C ASP A 130 17.55 25.52 4.39
N LYS A 131 18.44 24.60 3.98
CA LYS A 131 19.10 24.63 2.65
C LYS A 131 18.26 24.01 1.54
N LEU A 132 17.29 23.15 1.87
CA LEU A 132 16.52 22.34 0.90
C LEU A 132 15.11 22.91 0.68
N ARG A 133 15.01 24.20 0.37
CA ARG A 133 13.73 24.88 0.16
C ARG A 133 13.30 24.78 -1.31
N PHE A 134 12.40 23.83 -1.61
CA PHE A 134 11.71 23.69 -2.90
C PHE A 134 10.69 24.82 -3.20
N GLY A 135 10.92 26.05 -2.74
CA GLY A 135 10.00 27.19 -2.97
C GLY A 135 8.68 27.15 -2.19
N ILE A 136 8.49 26.19 -1.27
CA ILE A 136 7.27 26.04 -0.46
C ILE A 136 7.49 26.65 0.93
N ASN A 137 6.48 27.38 1.43
CA ASN A 137 6.49 27.94 2.78
C ASN A 137 6.37 26.85 3.86
N LYS A 138 7.03 27.02 5.02
CA LYS A 138 7.05 26.03 6.11
C LYS A 138 5.64 25.62 6.57
N SER A 139 4.73 26.58 6.71
CA SER A 139 3.33 26.32 7.09
C SER A 139 2.57 25.48 6.06
N THR A 140 2.77 25.75 4.77
CA THR A 140 2.19 24.95 3.68
C THR A 140 2.79 23.54 3.68
N ALA A 141 4.10 23.40 3.83
CA ALA A 141 4.76 22.10 3.88
C ALA A 141 4.28 21.26 5.09
N GLN A 142 4.08 21.87 6.25
CA GLN A 142 3.48 21.22 7.43
C GLN A 142 2.04 20.76 7.18
N ALA A 143 1.20 21.59 6.55
CA ALA A 143 -0.17 21.22 6.22
C ALA A 143 -0.25 20.07 5.22
N VAL A 144 0.60 20.09 4.18
CA VAL A 144 0.70 19.01 3.19
C VAL A 144 1.23 17.73 3.84
N LEU A 145 2.24 17.81 4.71
CA LEU A 145 2.77 16.68 5.45
C LEU A 145 1.70 16.01 6.33
N LEU A 146 0.90 16.82 7.04
CA LEU A 146 -0.20 16.33 7.85
C LEU A 146 -1.30 15.66 7.01
N GLY A 147 -1.69 16.29 5.88
CA GLY A 147 -2.67 15.70 4.97
C GLY A 147 -2.18 14.40 4.34
N ALA A 148 -0.92 14.35 3.93
CA ALA A 148 -0.29 13.16 3.34
C ALA A 148 -0.22 12.00 4.33
N THR A 149 0.32 12.23 5.54
CA THR A 149 0.44 11.19 6.57
C THR A 149 -0.93 10.67 7.05
N THR A 150 -1.94 11.54 7.12
CA THR A 150 -3.32 11.13 7.44
C THR A 150 -3.94 10.30 6.31
N SER A 151 -3.72 10.70 5.06
CA SER A 151 -4.17 9.91 3.90
C SER A 151 -3.55 8.52 3.88
N MET A 152 -2.24 8.44 4.16
CA MET A 152 -1.50 7.18 4.24
C MET A 152 -2.02 6.31 5.40
N ALA A 153 -2.22 6.87 6.59
CA ALA A 153 -2.75 6.13 7.73
C ALA A 153 -4.19 5.62 7.48
N ALA A 154 -5.05 6.43 6.86
CA ALA A 154 -6.42 6.02 6.50
C ALA A 154 -6.41 4.90 5.45
N ALA A 155 -5.56 5.01 4.43
CA ALA A 155 -5.39 3.95 3.42
C ALA A 155 -4.84 2.66 4.06
N SER A 156 -3.80 2.75 4.89
CA SER A 156 -3.26 1.60 5.62
C SER A 156 -4.29 0.94 6.53
N ALA A 157 -5.15 1.70 7.22
CA ALA A 157 -6.25 1.14 8.00
C ALA A 157 -7.24 0.36 7.14
N TYR A 158 -7.59 0.89 5.96
CA TYR A 158 -8.46 0.21 4.99
C TYR A 158 -7.83 -1.09 4.47
N PHE A 159 -6.53 -1.07 4.14
CA PHE A 159 -5.82 -2.25 3.67
C PHE A 159 -5.66 -3.32 4.75
N LEU A 160 -5.40 -2.93 6.00
CA LEU A 160 -5.40 -3.88 7.13
C LEU A 160 -6.78 -4.51 7.35
N TYR A 161 -7.85 -3.71 7.27
CA TYR A 161 -9.22 -4.23 7.32
C TYR A 161 -9.47 -5.25 6.20
N THR A 162 -8.99 -4.96 5.00
CA THR A 162 -9.13 -5.85 3.83
C THR A 162 -8.34 -7.13 4.02
N LEU A 163 -7.07 -7.03 4.45
CA LEU A 163 -6.20 -8.16 4.74
C LEU A 163 -6.86 -9.09 5.77
N SER A 164 -7.37 -8.53 6.87
CA SER A 164 -8.01 -9.30 7.94
C SER A 164 -9.34 -9.95 7.55
N THR A 165 -10.07 -9.41 6.57
CA THR A 165 -11.43 -9.90 6.23
C THR A 165 -11.47 -10.72 4.95
N ARG A 166 -10.52 -10.54 4.04
CA ARG A 166 -10.47 -11.20 2.73
C ARG A 166 -9.38 -12.25 2.61
N PHE A 167 -8.32 -12.14 3.42
CA PHE A 167 -7.14 -13.00 3.36
C PHE A 167 -6.84 -13.55 4.76
N SER A 168 -7.83 -14.20 5.38
CA SER A 168 -7.69 -14.72 6.75
C SER A 168 -6.57 -15.73 6.93
N ASP A 169 -6.17 -16.41 5.85
CA ASP A 169 -5.19 -17.49 5.86
C ASP A 169 -3.78 -17.03 5.43
N SER A 170 -3.64 -15.80 4.92
CA SER A 170 -2.39 -15.26 4.38
C SER A 170 -1.94 -14.00 5.17
N SER A 171 -0.70 -14.01 5.66
CA SER A 171 -0.09 -12.85 6.33
C SER A 171 0.95 -12.19 5.45
N CYS A 172 0.76 -10.91 5.11
CA CYS A 172 1.72 -10.16 4.31
C CYS A 172 2.63 -9.26 5.18
N PHE A 173 3.88 -9.68 5.39
CA PHE A 173 4.85 -8.94 6.23
C PHE A 173 5.07 -7.51 5.73
N TYR A 174 5.21 -7.33 4.42
CA TYR A 174 5.39 -6.01 3.81
C TYR A 174 4.16 -5.10 4.02
N CYS A 175 2.95 -5.62 3.90
CA CYS A 175 1.75 -4.82 4.18
C CYS A 175 1.70 -4.37 5.66
N LEU A 176 2.11 -5.24 6.59
CA LEU A 176 2.16 -4.92 8.02
C LEU A 176 3.25 -3.89 8.34
N LEU A 177 4.44 -4.03 7.74
CA LEU A 177 5.54 -3.08 7.89
C LEU A 177 5.14 -1.70 7.35
N SER A 178 4.58 -1.64 6.14
CA SER A 178 4.06 -0.40 5.56
C SER A 178 2.95 0.23 6.42
N ALA A 179 2.03 -0.57 6.96
CA ALA A 179 1.01 -0.04 7.88
C ALA A 179 1.61 0.53 9.17
N PHE A 180 2.59 -0.16 9.76
CA PHE A 180 3.31 0.31 10.95
C PHE A 180 4.02 1.65 10.68
N LEU A 181 4.69 1.79 9.53
CA LEU A 181 5.35 3.03 9.13
C LEU A 181 4.35 4.17 8.93
N SER A 182 3.25 3.95 8.21
CA SER A 182 2.19 4.93 8.00
C SER A 182 1.59 5.47 9.31
N PHE A 183 1.24 4.57 10.25
CA PHE A 183 0.71 4.99 11.55
C PHE A 183 1.76 5.74 12.37
N THR A 184 3.01 5.26 12.39
CA THR A 184 4.10 5.93 13.10
C THR A 184 4.30 7.35 12.60
N LEU A 185 4.34 7.55 11.27
CA LEU A 185 4.46 8.87 10.66
C LEU A 185 3.30 9.78 11.07
N PHE A 186 2.06 9.29 10.96
CA PHE A 186 0.88 10.04 11.38
C PHE A 186 0.92 10.46 12.85
N PHE A 187 1.22 9.54 13.77
CA PHE A 187 1.29 9.86 15.20
C PHE A 187 2.41 10.84 15.55
N VAL A 188 3.58 10.71 14.89
CA VAL A 188 4.69 11.65 15.08
C VAL A 188 4.31 13.04 14.56
N THR A 189 3.70 13.13 13.38
CA THR A 189 3.22 14.41 12.82
C THR A 189 2.14 15.05 13.69
N LEU A 190 1.20 14.28 14.24
CA LEU A 190 0.19 14.80 15.17
C LEU A 190 0.82 15.37 16.46
N LYS A 191 1.85 14.70 17.00
CA LYS A 191 2.56 15.16 18.20
C LYS A 191 3.33 16.46 17.94
N ASP A 192 3.91 16.63 16.76
CA ASP A 192 4.67 17.82 16.37
C ASP A 192 3.79 19.09 16.28
N LEU A 193 2.54 18.95 15.82
CA LEU A 193 1.58 20.07 15.70
C LEU A 193 1.01 20.57 17.03
N GLY A 194 0.96 19.69 18.04
CA GLY A 194 0.36 19.98 19.34
C GLY A 194 -1.17 19.87 19.39
N LEU A 195 -1.70 19.41 20.52
CA LEU A 195 -3.12 19.07 20.71
C LEU A 195 -4.10 20.22 20.41
N GLN A 196 -3.68 21.46 20.68
CA GLN A 196 -4.52 22.63 20.44
C GLN A 196 -4.75 22.86 18.94
N GLU A 197 -3.72 22.68 18.11
CA GLU A 197 -3.84 22.84 16.66
C GLU A 197 -4.53 21.63 16.02
N VAL A 198 -4.25 20.42 16.54
CA VAL A 198 -4.97 19.19 16.15
C VAL A 198 -6.48 19.34 16.32
N SER A 199 -6.95 19.95 17.40
CA SER A 199 -8.39 20.18 17.61
C SER A 199 -9.03 21.04 16.52
N LYS A 200 -8.30 22.02 15.99
CA LYS A 200 -8.78 22.89 14.90
C LYS A 200 -8.77 22.18 13.55
N THR A 201 -7.81 21.29 13.33
CA THR A 201 -7.64 20.58 12.06
C THR A 201 -8.36 19.23 12.03
N LEU A 202 -8.95 18.77 13.14
CA LEU A 202 -9.60 17.46 13.26
C LEU A 202 -10.70 17.25 12.21
N GLY A 203 -11.54 18.26 11.97
CA GLY A 203 -12.57 18.19 10.94
C GLY A 203 -12.01 17.96 9.54
N LEU A 204 -10.88 18.59 9.21
CA LEU A 204 -10.19 18.40 7.94
C LEU A 204 -9.56 17.00 7.86
N GLN A 205 -8.99 16.48 8.94
CA GLN A 205 -8.42 15.12 8.96
C GLN A 205 -9.49 14.05 8.76
N LEU A 206 -10.63 14.18 9.44
CA LEU A 206 -11.77 13.28 9.26
C LEU A 206 -12.31 13.35 7.83
N LEU A 207 -12.37 14.55 7.25
CA LEU A 207 -12.78 14.73 5.85
C LEU A 207 -11.80 14.03 4.91
N VAL A 208 -10.48 14.23 5.06
CA VAL A 208 -9.45 13.58 4.24
C VAL A 208 -9.53 12.06 4.38
N ALA A 209 -9.59 11.54 5.61
CA ALA A 209 -9.72 10.10 5.84
C ALA A 209 -10.99 9.51 5.21
N THR A 210 -12.13 10.21 5.33
CA THR A 210 -13.38 9.79 4.71
C THR A 210 -13.28 9.80 3.19
N ILE A 211 -12.69 10.82 2.59
CA ILE A 211 -12.44 10.89 1.15
C ILE A 211 -11.59 9.71 0.71
N VAL A 212 -10.47 9.44 1.38
CA VAL A 212 -9.58 8.30 1.03
C VAL A 212 -10.33 6.98 1.10
N ILE A 213 -11.07 6.73 2.19
CA ILE A 213 -11.85 5.49 2.34
C ILE A 213 -12.91 5.37 1.25
N LEU A 214 -13.64 6.45 0.95
CA LEU A 214 -14.63 6.47 -0.12
C LEU A 214 -13.97 6.24 -1.48
N THR A 215 -12.84 6.87 -1.78
CA THR A 215 -12.09 6.68 -3.02
C THR A 215 -11.62 5.24 -3.17
N LEU A 216 -11.07 4.63 -2.12
CA LEU A 216 -10.67 3.22 -2.14
C LEU A 216 -11.87 2.30 -2.32
N ASN A 217 -12.95 2.54 -1.57
CA ASN A 217 -14.18 1.75 -1.69
C ASN A 217 -14.79 1.87 -3.09
N THR A 218 -14.82 3.07 -3.67
CA THR A 218 -15.23 3.28 -5.06
C THR A 218 -14.26 2.61 -6.02
N SER A 219 -12.94 2.69 -5.82
CA SER A 219 -11.98 1.99 -6.67
C SER A 219 -12.24 0.48 -6.67
N TYR A 220 -12.43 -0.13 -5.49
CA TYR A 220 -12.61 -1.58 -5.34
C TYR A 220 -14.00 -2.09 -5.71
N ASN A 221 -15.05 -1.30 -5.45
CA ASN A 221 -16.39 -1.62 -5.96
C ASN A 221 -16.49 -1.40 -7.46
N SER A 222 -15.80 -0.38 -7.98
CA SER A 222 -15.64 -0.20 -9.42
C SER A 222 -14.70 -1.26 -10.01
N SER A 223 -13.76 -1.88 -9.31
CA SER A 223 -13.04 -3.05 -9.87
C SER A 223 -13.93 -4.30 -9.86
N LYS A 224 -14.92 -4.38 -8.97
CA LYS A 224 -16.07 -5.31 -9.11
C LYS A 224 -17.05 -4.93 -10.23
N SER A 225 -16.95 -3.74 -10.84
CA SER A 225 -17.89 -3.24 -11.87
C SER A 225 -17.20 -2.47 -13.01
N GLY A 226 -15.93 -2.75 -13.26
CA GLY A 226 -15.03 -1.86 -13.99
C GLY A 226 -13.63 -2.45 -14.16
N SER A 227 -13.56 -3.79 -14.20
CA SER A 227 -12.90 -4.39 -15.35
C SER A 227 -13.85 -4.21 -16.54
N SER A 228 -13.64 -3.12 -17.27
CA SER A 228 -14.32 -2.78 -18.53
C SER A 228 -15.84 -2.56 -18.47
N SER A 229 -16.33 -1.71 -19.36
CA SER A 229 -17.73 -1.68 -19.78
C SER A 229 -18.32 -3.08 -19.94
N LEU A 230 -19.63 -3.24 -19.71
CA LEU A 230 -20.45 -4.42 -20.02
C LEU A 230 -20.16 -5.06 -21.40
N ALA A 231 -19.06 -5.77 -21.50
CA ALA A 231 -19.01 -7.05 -22.14
C ALA A 231 -19.08 -8.05 -20.99
N GLU A 232 -20.07 -8.94 -21.05
CA GLU A 232 -20.00 -10.25 -20.43
C GLU A 232 -18.52 -10.72 -20.45
N ILE A 233 -17.92 -11.06 -19.29
CA ILE A 233 -16.52 -11.51 -19.23
C ILE A 233 -16.45 -12.81 -20.03
N GLU A 234 -16.25 -12.71 -21.34
CA GLU A 234 -16.14 -13.82 -22.25
C GLU A 234 -14.65 -14.06 -22.46
N LEU A 235 -14.12 -15.02 -21.71
CA LEU A 235 -12.77 -15.53 -21.87
C LEU A 235 -12.86 -16.68 -22.86
N PRO A 236 -12.46 -16.50 -24.13
CA PRO A 236 -12.33 -17.62 -25.03
C PRO A 236 -11.26 -18.58 -24.47
N TYR A 237 -11.49 -19.88 -24.64
CA TYR A 237 -10.50 -20.88 -24.25
C TYR A 237 -9.18 -20.62 -24.98
N TYR A 238 -8.08 -20.67 -24.24
CA TYR A 238 -6.73 -20.67 -24.80
C TYR A 238 -5.90 -21.74 -24.08
N ALA A 239 -5.03 -22.40 -24.85
CA ALA A 239 -4.06 -23.33 -24.29
C ALA A 239 -2.75 -22.59 -24.02
N THR A 240 -2.26 -22.67 -22.80
CA THR A 240 -0.98 -22.09 -22.39
C THR A 240 0.16 -22.96 -22.91
N GLU A 241 1.07 -22.38 -23.69
CA GLU A 241 2.23 -23.10 -24.21
C GLU A 241 3.35 -23.15 -23.17
N ILE A 242 3.73 -24.35 -22.76
CA ILE A 242 4.84 -24.57 -21.83
C ILE A 242 6.12 -24.74 -22.66
N THR A 243 7.06 -23.82 -22.49
CA THR A 243 8.32 -23.80 -23.25
C THR A 243 9.47 -24.47 -22.51
N THR A 244 9.40 -24.53 -21.18
CA THR A 244 10.40 -25.15 -20.30
C THR A 244 10.47 -26.66 -20.53
N PRO A 245 11.67 -27.25 -20.77
CA PRO A 245 11.82 -28.69 -20.88
C PRO A 245 11.60 -29.38 -19.53
N SER A 246 11.08 -30.60 -19.57
CA SER A 246 10.82 -31.43 -18.39
C SER A 246 12.10 -32.05 -17.88
N SER A 247 12.25 -32.14 -16.56
CA SER A 247 13.30 -32.95 -15.96
C SER A 247 13.00 -34.46 -16.14
N PRO A 248 14.02 -35.34 -16.09
CA PRO A 248 13.79 -36.78 -16.10
C PRO A 248 12.85 -37.23 -14.98
N PHE A 249 12.99 -36.63 -13.79
CA PHE A 249 12.11 -36.87 -12.64
C PHE A 249 10.66 -36.50 -12.97
N ALA A 250 10.40 -35.28 -13.42
CA ALA A 250 9.05 -34.82 -13.74
C ALA A 250 8.38 -35.70 -14.80
N LEU A 251 9.11 -36.10 -15.84
CA LEU A 251 8.59 -36.98 -16.89
C LEU A 251 8.24 -38.37 -16.36
N SER A 252 9.09 -38.94 -15.50
CA SER A 252 8.83 -40.24 -14.89
C SER A 252 7.67 -40.21 -13.89
N LEU A 253 7.57 -39.15 -13.10
CA LEU A 253 6.48 -38.92 -12.16
C LEU A 253 5.15 -38.72 -12.89
N ALA A 254 5.11 -37.91 -13.94
CA ALA A 254 3.89 -37.68 -14.72
C ALA A 254 3.35 -38.98 -15.33
N ARG A 255 4.22 -39.84 -15.86
CA ARG A 255 3.84 -41.17 -16.36
C ARG A 255 3.32 -42.09 -15.26
N HIS A 256 3.92 -42.04 -14.07
CA HIS A 256 3.43 -42.79 -12.92
C HIS A 256 2.04 -42.31 -12.51
N LEU A 257 1.85 -40.99 -12.36
CA LEU A 257 0.57 -40.37 -12.04
C LEU A 257 -0.52 -40.77 -13.04
N HIS A 258 -0.21 -40.73 -14.35
CA HIS A 258 -1.10 -41.25 -15.39
C HIS A 258 -1.42 -42.74 -15.21
N SER A 259 -0.41 -43.58 -14.94
CA SER A 259 -0.60 -45.02 -14.79
C SER A 259 -1.52 -45.42 -13.63
N ILE A 260 -1.58 -44.60 -12.58
CA ILE A 260 -2.46 -44.81 -11.42
C ILE A 260 -3.79 -44.04 -11.54
N GLY A 261 -4.01 -43.33 -12.64
CA GLY A 261 -5.22 -42.54 -12.90
C GLY A 261 -5.37 -41.32 -11.99
N ALA A 262 -4.26 -40.74 -11.54
CA ALA A 262 -4.25 -39.49 -10.78
C ALA A 262 -4.70 -38.34 -11.67
N LYS A 263 -5.68 -37.56 -11.21
CA LYS A 263 -6.27 -36.47 -12.01
C LYS A 263 -5.94 -35.12 -11.41
N MET A 264 -5.60 -34.17 -12.28
CA MET A 264 -5.51 -32.76 -11.93
C MET A 264 -6.69 -32.01 -12.55
N TYR A 265 -7.52 -31.40 -11.73
CA TYR A 265 -8.64 -30.57 -12.19
C TYR A 265 -8.23 -29.10 -12.14
N GLY A 266 -8.56 -28.35 -13.19
CA GLY A 266 -8.22 -26.93 -13.23
C GLY A 266 -9.04 -26.16 -14.26
N ALA A 267 -8.65 -24.90 -14.44
CA ALA A 267 -9.21 -24.01 -15.45
C ALA A 267 -8.10 -23.39 -16.29
N PHE A 268 -8.36 -23.12 -17.57
CA PHE A 268 -7.35 -22.60 -18.49
C PHE A 268 -6.79 -21.21 -18.08
N TRP A 269 -7.56 -20.42 -17.32
CA TRP A 269 -7.15 -19.10 -16.82
C TRP A 269 -6.54 -19.12 -15.42
N CYS A 270 -6.45 -20.29 -14.77
CA CYS A 270 -5.94 -20.42 -13.41
C CYS A 270 -4.41 -20.35 -13.40
N SER A 271 -3.82 -19.39 -12.69
CA SER A 271 -2.36 -19.21 -12.59
C SER A 271 -1.68 -20.40 -11.95
N HIS A 272 -2.15 -20.85 -10.79
CA HIS A 272 -1.62 -22.02 -10.08
C HIS A 272 -1.71 -23.32 -10.90
N CYS A 273 -2.73 -23.44 -11.75
CA CYS A 273 -2.88 -24.58 -12.64
C CYS A 273 -1.81 -24.57 -13.76
N GLN A 274 -1.39 -23.38 -14.18
CA GLN A 274 -0.31 -23.20 -15.15
C GLN A 274 1.04 -23.40 -14.47
N GLU A 275 1.26 -22.82 -13.29
CA GLU A 275 2.47 -22.99 -12.47
C GLU A 275 2.74 -24.46 -12.20
N GLN A 276 1.73 -25.20 -11.72
CA GLN A 276 1.82 -26.66 -11.54
C GLN A 276 2.25 -27.38 -12.83
N LYS A 277 1.69 -27.03 -14.00
CA LYS A 277 2.09 -27.64 -15.28
C LYS A 277 3.51 -27.24 -15.69
N VAL A 278 3.92 -26.01 -15.41
CA VAL A 278 5.27 -25.51 -15.69
C VAL A 278 6.31 -26.24 -14.83
N MET A 279 6.00 -26.57 -13.57
CA MET A 279 6.87 -27.41 -12.73
C MET A 279 7.16 -28.78 -13.36
N PHE A 280 6.16 -29.38 -14.01
CA PHE A 280 6.35 -30.63 -14.75
C PHE A 280 7.18 -30.42 -16.04
N GLY A 281 6.97 -29.30 -16.72
CA GLY A 281 7.62 -29.00 -18.00
C GLY A 281 6.87 -29.56 -19.20
N ARG A 282 7.32 -29.20 -20.40
CA ARG A 282 6.59 -29.35 -21.67
C ARG A 282 6.22 -30.78 -22.05
N GLU A 283 7.13 -31.71 -21.84
CA GLU A 283 6.96 -33.13 -22.17
C GLU A 283 6.11 -33.84 -21.11
N ALA A 284 6.40 -33.63 -19.83
CA ALA A 284 5.71 -34.28 -18.72
C ALA A 284 4.27 -33.76 -18.53
N ALA A 285 4.03 -32.46 -18.71
CA ALA A 285 2.69 -31.89 -18.60
C ALA A 285 1.69 -32.49 -19.61
N LYS A 286 2.17 -33.03 -20.74
CA LYS A 286 1.33 -33.72 -21.74
C LYS A 286 0.92 -35.13 -21.31
N GLU A 287 1.65 -35.73 -20.37
CA GLU A 287 1.37 -37.05 -19.83
C GLU A 287 0.34 -36.98 -18.68
N LEU A 288 0.07 -35.78 -18.13
CA LEU A 288 -0.86 -35.61 -17.02
C LEU A 288 -2.32 -35.81 -17.47
N ASP A 289 -3.09 -36.52 -16.65
CA ASP A 289 -4.55 -36.59 -16.78
C ASP A 289 -5.20 -35.30 -16.25
N TYR A 290 -5.00 -34.21 -17.00
CA TYR A 290 -5.59 -32.90 -16.71
C TYR A 290 -7.04 -32.84 -17.19
N VAL A 291 -7.94 -32.45 -16.29
CA VAL A 291 -9.35 -32.18 -16.59
C VAL A 291 -9.58 -30.68 -16.63
N GLU A 292 -9.75 -30.16 -17.84
CA GLU A 292 -10.17 -28.77 -18.06
C GLU A 292 -11.64 -28.61 -17.68
N CYS A 293 -11.92 -27.80 -16.67
CA CYS A 293 -13.29 -27.63 -16.18
C CYS A 293 -14.13 -26.71 -17.07
N PHE A 294 -13.49 -25.92 -17.94
CA PHE A 294 -14.14 -24.94 -18.83
C PHE A 294 -13.55 -24.97 -20.25
N PRO A 295 -13.71 -26.09 -20.99
CA PRO A 295 -13.08 -26.28 -22.30
C PRO A 295 -13.65 -25.37 -23.39
N GLU A 296 -14.87 -24.85 -23.20
CA GLU A 296 -15.53 -23.93 -24.14
C GLU A 296 -15.30 -22.45 -23.83
N GLY A 297 -14.35 -22.15 -22.94
CA GLY A 297 -14.16 -20.81 -22.42
C GLY A 297 -15.05 -20.52 -21.20
N TYR A 298 -14.90 -19.32 -20.66
CA TYR A 298 -15.65 -18.87 -19.50
C TYR A 298 -16.45 -17.63 -19.83
N ARG A 299 -17.72 -17.63 -19.41
CA ARG A 299 -18.56 -16.44 -19.34
C ARG A 299 -19.43 -16.47 -18.11
N THR A 300 -20.00 -15.32 -17.75
CA THR A 300 -20.90 -15.21 -16.60
C THR A 300 -22.03 -16.23 -16.74
N GLY A 301 -22.13 -17.16 -15.77
CA GLY A 301 -23.13 -18.23 -15.77
C GLY A 301 -22.70 -19.52 -16.47
N THR A 302 -21.50 -19.60 -17.04
CA THR A 302 -20.92 -20.86 -17.52
C THR A 302 -20.79 -21.83 -16.36
N LYS A 303 -21.35 -23.03 -16.54
CA LYS A 303 -21.18 -24.13 -15.60
C LYS A 303 -19.95 -24.94 -16.01
N MET A 304 -19.21 -25.42 -15.01
CA MET A 304 -18.17 -26.41 -15.23
C MET A 304 -18.73 -27.65 -15.93
N ILE A 305 -17.87 -28.37 -16.65
CA ILE A 305 -18.25 -29.68 -17.19
C ILE A 305 -18.63 -30.64 -16.07
N LYS A 306 -19.47 -31.62 -16.42
CA LYS A 306 -20.00 -32.61 -15.47
C LYS A 306 -18.90 -33.31 -14.67
N ALA A 307 -17.76 -33.64 -15.29
CA ALA A 307 -16.64 -34.30 -14.63
C ALA A 307 -16.09 -33.51 -13.43
N CYS A 308 -16.10 -32.17 -13.49
CA CYS A 308 -15.64 -31.32 -12.38
C CYS A 308 -16.73 -31.09 -11.34
N ILE A 309 -18.00 -30.98 -11.75
CA ILE A 309 -19.15 -30.88 -10.84
C ILE A 309 -19.26 -32.14 -9.98
N ASP A 310 -19.19 -33.31 -10.61
CA ASP A 310 -19.30 -34.61 -9.93
C ASP A 310 -18.12 -34.86 -8.98
N ALA A 311 -16.96 -34.25 -9.27
CA ALA A 311 -15.77 -34.30 -8.42
C ALA A 311 -15.84 -33.39 -7.18
N LYS A 312 -16.84 -32.51 -7.08
CA LYS A 312 -17.08 -31.60 -5.93
C LYS A 312 -15.84 -30.81 -5.51
N LEU A 313 -15.25 -30.12 -6.48
CA LEU A 313 -14.04 -29.33 -6.28
C LEU A 313 -14.34 -28.04 -5.49
N ASP A 314 -13.53 -27.74 -4.48
CA ASP A 314 -13.61 -26.48 -3.72
C ASP A 314 -12.80 -25.35 -4.38
N GLY A 315 -11.85 -25.69 -5.26
CA GLY A 315 -11.00 -24.73 -5.95
C GLY A 315 -10.09 -25.38 -7.00
N PHE A 316 -9.19 -24.58 -7.59
CA PHE A 316 -8.24 -25.03 -8.60
C PHE A 316 -6.79 -24.61 -8.25
N PRO A 317 -5.77 -25.40 -8.63
CA PRO A 317 -5.92 -26.77 -9.08
C PRO A 317 -6.38 -27.68 -7.93
N THR A 318 -6.97 -28.81 -8.26
CA THR A 318 -7.26 -29.87 -7.28
C THR A 318 -6.74 -31.19 -7.84
N TRP A 319 -5.96 -31.91 -7.05
CA TRP A 319 -5.49 -33.24 -7.37
C TRP A 319 -6.36 -34.29 -6.69
N ILE A 320 -6.70 -35.33 -7.45
CA ILE A 320 -7.31 -36.56 -6.91
C ILE A 320 -6.36 -37.71 -7.19
N ILE A 321 -5.73 -38.23 -6.13
CA ILE A 321 -4.68 -39.25 -6.21
C ILE A 321 -5.02 -40.35 -5.21
N ASN A 322 -5.21 -41.59 -5.67
CA ASN A 322 -5.56 -42.72 -4.80
C ASN A 322 -6.78 -42.46 -3.88
N GLY A 323 -7.73 -41.65 -4.34
CA GLY A 323 -8.91 -41.25 -3.56
C GLY A 323 -8.68 -40.12 -2.54
N GLN A 324 -7.44 -39.64 -2.39
CA GLN A 324 -7.13 -38.43 -1.62
C GLN A 324 -7.33 -37.19 -2.47
N VAL A 325 -7.82 -36.12 -1.86
CA VAL A 325 -8.03 -34.81 -2.49
C VAL A 325 -6.97 -33.86 -1.94
N LEU A 326 -6.14 -33.31 -2.82
CA LEU A 326 -5.15 -32.29 -2.48
C LEU A 326 -5.55 -30.99 -3.17
N SER A 327 -5.67 -29.91 -2.39
CA SER A 327 -6.10 -28.61 -2.88
C SER A 327 -4.91 -27.70 -3.13
N GLY A 328 -4.93 -26.99 -4.26
CA GLY A 328 -3.88 -26.06 -4.65
C GLY A 328 -2.71 -26.73 -5.35
N GLU A 329 -1.73 -25.91 -5.71
CA GLU A 329 -0.44 -26.34 -6.24
C GLU A 329 0.29 -27.23 -5.23
N GLN A 330 0.96 -28.26 -5.74
CA GLN A 330 1.71 -29.25 -4.98
C GLN A 330 3.14 -29.34 -5.51
N GLU A 331 4.10 -29.48 -4.61
CA GLU A 331 5.48 -29.78 -4.98
C GLU A 331 5.56 -31.16 -5.64
N LEU A 332 6.47 -31.33 -6.61
CA LEU A 332 6.61 -32.60 -7.31
C LEU A 332 7.00 -33.76 -6.37
N SER A 333 7.74 -33.46 -5.30
CA SER A 333 8.09 -34.42 -4.25
C SER A 333 6.87 -34.90 -3.45
N GLU A 334 5.93 -33.99 -3.14
CA GLU A 334 4.69 -34.32 -2.44
C GLU A 334 3.77 -35.18 -3.31
N LEU A 335 3.66 -34.83 -4.60
CA LEU A 335 2.94 -35.67 -5.57
C LEU A 335 3.57 -37.06 -5.69
N ALA A 336 4.90 -37.17 -5.66
CA ALA A 336 5.60 -38.44 -5.65
C ALA A 336 5.28 -39.26 -4.39
N GLU A 337 5.32 -38.64 -3.22
CA GLU A 337 5.02 -39.30 -1.94
C GLU A 337 3.57 -39.82 -1.90
N VAL A 338 2.59 -38.96 -2.19
CA VAL A 338 1.16 -39.31 -2.12
C VAL A 338 0.76 -40.34 -3.20
N SER A 339 1.42 -40.30 -4.37
CA SER A 339 1.20 -41.29 -5.44
C SER A 339 1.92 -42.62 -5.19
N GLY A 340 2.76 -42.71 -4.17
CA GLY A 340 3.59 -43.89 -3.90
C GLY A 340 4.67 -44.10 -4.98
N TYR A 341 5.07 -43.05 -5.68
CA TYR A 341 6.13 -43.10 -6.68
C TYR A 341 7.46 -43.44 -5.98
N LYS A 342 8.10 -44.53 -6.42
CA LYS A 342 9.43 -44.92 -5.95
C LYS A 342 10.43 -44.46 -6.98
N GLU A 343 11.14 -43.39 -6.64
CA GLU A 343 12.17 -42.78 -7.48
C GLU A 343 13.21 -43.83 -7.89
N SER A 344 13.20 -44.23 -9.16
CA SER A 344 14.19 -45.16 -9.72
C SER A 344 15.38 -44.43 -10.36
N VAL A 345 15.41 -43.10 -10.30
CA VAL A 345 16.44 -42.25 -10.90
C VAL A 345 16.73 -41.09 -9.95
N GLN A 346 17.88 -41.13 -9.26
CA GLN A 346 18.32 -40.03 -8.40
C GLN A 346 18.47 -38.73 -9.19
N PRO A 347 18.18 -37.56 -8.58
CA PRO A 347 18.51 -36.27 -9.15
C PRO A 347 20.04 -36.11 -9.21
N SER A 348 20.54 -35.77 -10.39
CA SER A 348 21.92 -35.30 -10.61
C SER A 348 21.99 -33.79 -10.57
#